data_AF-A0A7W5AGQ8-F1
#
_entry.id   AF-A0A7W5AGQ8-F1
#
_cell.length_a   1.000
_cell.length_b   1.000
_cell.length_c   1.000
_cell.angle_alpha   90.00
_cell.angle_beta   90.00
_cell.angle_gamma   90.00
#
_symmetry.space_group_name_H-M   'P 1'
#
loop_
_entity.id
_entity.type
_entity.pdbx_description
1 polymer ?
#
loop_
_entity_poly.entity_id
_entity_poly.type
_entity_poly.pdbx_seq_one_letter_code
_entity_poly.pdbx_strand_id
1 'polypeptide(L)'
;MPICGKSAAGRYKITAYGMVQPMREPAQYTNSINSFLYLKRPSKLTLNATPEPVVKGKKITARGVLTVDGKVVVGVPVKIYFRAYGAKSYTYKGAARTNAKGVYGTRFTAARSGVWKVVYAGGPARNPAAAVDAVKVR
;
A
#
# COMPACT_ATOMS: atom_id res chain seq x y z
N MET A 1 20.96 7.84 17.58
CA MET A 1 20.36 8.46 16.37
C MET A 1 18.93 7.96 16.24
N PRO A 2 17.92 8.85 16.26
CA PRO A 2 16.53 8.40 16.23
C PRO A 2 16.18 7.88 14.83
N ILE A 3 15.63 6.67 14.80
CA ILE A 3 15.17 5.95 13.60
C ILE A 3 13.83 6.50 13.08
N CYS A 4 13.37 7.63 13.62
CA CYS A 4 12.08 8.24 13.29
C CYS A 4 12.26 9.71 12.91
N GLY A 5 11.76 10.08 11.73
CA GLY A 5 11.45 11.48 11.38
C GLY A 5 12.08 12.04 10.10
N LYS A 6 13.24 11.57 9.62
CA LYS A 6 13.91 12.15 8.42
C LYS A 6 14.73 11.17 7.56
N SER A 7 14.94 9.93 8.01
CA SER A 7 15.81 8.97 7.31
C SER A 7 15.27 8.62 5.92
N ALA A 8 16.18 8.46 4.95
CA ALA A 8 15.82 8.07 3.60
C ALA A 8 15.20 6.66 3.59
N ALA A 9 14.25 6.38 2.70
CA ALA A 9 13.88 4.99 2.46
C ALA A 9 15.07 4.25 1.85
N GLY A 10 15.26 2.98 2.22
CA GLY A 10 16.43 2.23 1.81
C GLY A 10 16.71 1.04 2.70
N ARG A 11 17.80 0.35 2.37
CA ARG A 11 18.30 -0.80 3.12
C ARG A 11 19.28 -0.31 4.17
N TYR A 12 18.98 -0.57 5.43
CA TYR A 12 19.81 -0.24 6.58
C TYR A 12 20.43 -1.52 7.15
N LYS A 13 21.71 -1.45 7.53
CA LYS A 13 22.35 -2.50 8.30
C LYS A 13 22.02 -2.30 9.77
N ILE A 14 21.53 -3.34 10.41
CA ILE A 14 21.36 -3.40 11.87
C ILE A 14 22.48 -4.29 12.39
N THR A 15 23.26 -3.76 13.33
CA THR A 15 24.29 -4.52 14.02
C THR A 15 23.92 -4.57 15.49
N ALA A 16 23.80 -5.78 16.03
CA ALA A 16 23.69 -6.00 17.47
C ALA A 16 25.00 -6.59 17.97
N TYR A 17 25.53 -6.02 19.04
CA TYR A 17 26.76 -6.47 19.69
C TYR A 17 26.39 -7.21 20.97
N GLY A 18 26.97 -8.40 21.18
CA GLY A 18 27.03 -8.98 22.50
C GLY A 18 28.10 -8.27 23.34
N MET A 19 27.92 -8.21 24.65
CA MET A 19 28.94 -7.73 25.58
C MET A 19 29.03 -8.67 26.77
N VAL A 20 30.24 -8.93 27.26
CA VAL A 20 30.50 -9.60 28.55
C VAL A 20 31.23 -8.59 29.43
N GLN A 21 30.79 -8.47 30.68
CA GLN A 21 31.44 -7.60 31.66
C GLN A 21 31.87 -8.43 32.88
N PRO A 22 33.14 -8.85 32.94
CA PRO A 22 33.68 -9.50 34.13
C PRO A 22 33.74 -8.50 35.30
N MET A 23 33.60 -8.99 36.52
CA MET A 23 33.39 -8.13 37.70
C MET A 23 34.58 -7.24 38.07
N ARG A 24 35.79 -7.54 37.57
CA ARG A 24 37.04 -6.81 37.86
C ARG A 24 37.82 -6.42 36.60
N GLU A 25 37.18 -6.50 35.43
CA GLU A 25 37.79 -6.18 34.13
C GLU A 25 36.84 -5.27 33.32
N PRO A 26 37.36 -4.51 32.35
CA PRO A 26 36.50 -3.71 31.46
C PRO A 26 35.55 -4.61 30.64
N ALA A 27 34.39 -4.05 30.28
CA ALA A 27 33.44 -4.73 29.40
C ALA A 27 34.07 -5.01 28.02
N GLN A 28 33.86 -6.23 27.53
CA GLN A 28 34.35 -6.69 26.24
C GLN A 28 33.18 -6.93 25.30
N TYR A 29 33.26 -6.36 24.10
CA TYR A 29 32.34 -6.68 23.02
C TYR A 29 32.63 -8.07 22.48
N THR A 30 31.60 -8.88 22.31
CA THR A 30 31.70 -10.26 21.81
C THR A 30 31.38 -10.29 20.30
N ASN A 31 30.93 -11.45 19.80
CA ASN A 31 30.30 -11.58 18.50
C ASN A 31 29.29 -10.46 18.18
N SER A 32 29.29 -10.04 16.92
CA SER A 32 28.25 -9.17 16.38
C SER A 32 27.38 -9.94 15.40
N ILE A 33 26.08 -9.69 15.44
CA ILE A 33 25.14 -10.17 14.43
C ILE A 33 24.75 -9.00 13.54
N ASN A 34 24.79 -9.23 12.23
CA ASN A 34 24.41 -8.26 11.23
C ASN A 34 23.11 -8.71 10.56
N SER A 35 22.13 -7.82 10.50
CA SER A 35 20.90 -8.00 9.76
C SER A 35 20.62 -6.77 8.90
N PHE A 36 19.60 -6.84 8.06
CA PHE A 36 19.17 -5.74 7.21
C PHE A 36 17.69 -5.43 7.40
N LEU A 37 17.38 -4.15 7.47
CA LEU A 37 16.02 -3.63 7.51
C LEU A 37 15.76 -2.75 6.30
N TYR A 38 14.60 -2.92 5.66
CA TYR A 38 14.13 -2.00 4.63
C TYR A 38 13.20 -0.96 5.24
N LEU A 39 13.66 0.28 5.32
CA LEU A 39 12.82 1.40 5.68
C LEU A 39 12.07 1.87 4.42
N LYS A 40 10.74 1.87 4.46
CA LYS A 40 9.87 2.21 3.33
C LYS A 40 9.09 3.48 3.61
N ARG A 41 8.87 4.30 2.57
CA ARG A 41 7.99 5.46 2.65
C ARG A 41 6.53 5.01 2.83
N PRO A 42 5.76 5.66 3.72
CA PRO A 42 4.34 5.36 3.88
C PRO A 42 3.57 5.76 2.62
N SER A 43 2.57 4.96 2.25
CA SER A 43 1.71 5.18 1.09
C SER A 43 0.27 5.37 1.54
N LYS A 44 -0.46 6.31 0.94
CA LYS A 44 -1.90 6.50 1.15
C LYS A 44 -2.62 6.35 -0.17
N LEU A 45 -3.69 5.55 -0.15
CA LEU A 45 -4.50 5.25 -1.33
C LEU A 45 -5.96 5.48 -0.98
N THR A 46 -6.69 6.17 -1.86
CA THR A 46 -8.15 6.33 -1.74
C THR A 46 -8.86 5.58 -2.85
N LEU A 47 -10.13 5.27 -2.67
CA LEU A 47 -11.01 4.70 -3.67
C LEU A 47 -12.42 5.27 -3.49
N ASN A 48 -13.05 5.63 -4.60
CA ASN A 48 -14.45 5.98 -4.70
C ASN A 48 -15.00 5.34 -5.99
N ALA A 49 -16.04 4.53 -5.86
CA ALA A 49 -16.65 3.74 -6.92
C ALA A 49 -18.05 4.30 -7.22
N THR A 50 -18.14 5.19 -8.21
CA THR A 50 -19.38 5.96 -8.48
C THR A 50 -19.94 5.71 -9.88
N PRO A 51 -21.26 5.85 -10.11
CA PRO A 51 -22.29 6.33 -9.18
C PRO A 51 -22.79 5.27 -8.18
N GLU A 52 -23.41 5.73 -7.09
CA GLU A 52 -24.09 4.88 -6.10
C GLU A 52 -25.49 5.43 -5.79
N PRO A 53 -26.57 4.64 -5.92
CA PRO A 53 -26.62 3.30 -6.51
C PRO A 53 -26.44 3.31 -8.03
N VAL A 54 -25.71 2.33 -8.57
CA VAL A 54 -25.57 2.17 -10.03
C VAL A 54 -26.62 1.22 -10.58
N VAL A 55 -27.18 1.52 -11.74
CA VAL A 55 -28.10 0.60 -12.44
C VAL A 55 -27.33 -0.61 -12.96
N LYS A 56 -27.87 -1.81 -12.78
CA LYS A 56 -27.28 -3.05 -13.33
C LYS A 56 -26.97 -2.92 -14.82
N GLY A 57 -25.79 -3.37 -15.21
CA GLY A 57 -25.28 -3.29 -16.59
C GLY A 57 -24.71 -1.93 -16.99
N LYS A 58 -24.86 -0.88 -16.18
CA LYS A 58 -24.24 0.43 -16.43
C LYS A 58 -22.82 0.49 -15.92
N LYS A 59 -22.10 1.54 -16.34
CA LYS A 59 -20.72 1.76 -15.97
C LYS A 59 -20.63 2.32 -14.56
N ILE A 60 -19.66 1.79 -13.81
CA ILE A 60 -19.16 2.35 -12.57
C ILE A 60 -17.71 2.78 -12.77
N THR A 61 -17.35 3.93 -12.21
CA THR A 61 -16.00 4.48 -12.26
C THR A 61 -15.33 4.25 -10.91
N ALA A 62 -14.29 3.43 -10.89
CA ALA A 62 -13.40 3.30 -9.74
C ALA A 62 -12.29 4.35 -9.89
N ARG A 63 -12.26 5.34 -9.00
CA ARG A 63 -11.31 6.46 -9.03
C ARG A 63 -10.71 6.69 -7.66
N GLY A 64 -9.47 7.17 -7.62
CA GLY A 64 -8.86 7.61 -6.38
C GLY A 64 -7.52 8.31 -6.59
N VAL A 65 -6.80 8.52 -5.50
CA VAL A 65 -5.50 9.17 -5.47
C VAL A 65 -4.52 8.29 -4.71
N LEU A 66 -3.29 8.19 -5.24
CA LEU A 66 -2.15 7.60 -4.55
C LEU A 66 -1.15 8.70 -4.18
N THR A 67 -0.78 8.76 -2.90
CA THR A 67 0.36 9.53 -2.42
C THR A 67 1.34 8.65 -1.68
N VAL A 68 2.61 9.03 -1.70
CA VAL A 68 3.70 8.39 -0.95
C VAL A 68 4.47 9.49 -0.24
N ASP A 69 4.59 9.38 1.09
CA ASP A 69 5.19 10.40 1.93
C ASP A 69 4.58 11.80 1.71
N GLY A 70 3.25 11.84 1.56
CA GLY A 70 2.51 13.07 1.26
C GLY A 70 2.63 13.59 -0.17
N LYS A 71 3.47 13.00 -1.03
CA LYS A 71 3.72 13.45 -2.40
C LYS A 71 2.96 12.61 -3.44
N VAL A 72 2.54 13.25 -4.54
CA VAL A 72 1.93 12.54 -5.67
C VAL A 72 2.95 11.63 -6.35
N VAL A 73 2.46 10.51 -6.86
CA VAL A 73 3.31 9.55 -7.59
C VAL A 73 2.72 9.32 -8.96
N VAL A 74 3.51 9.56 -10.00
CA VAL A 74 3.07 9.53 -11.40
C VAL A 74 3.38 8.19 -12.05
N GLY A 75 2.48 7.73 -12.91
CA GLY A 75 2.72 6.60 -13.80
C GLY A 75 2.83 5.26 -13.09
N VAL A 76 2.30 5.11 -11.87
CA VAL A 76 2.41 3.87 -11.09
C VAL A 76 1.13 3.04 -11.22
N PRO A 77 1.22 1.71 -11.42
CA PRO A 77 0.05 0.86 -11.56
C PRO A 77 -0.63 0.61 -10.22
N VAL A 78 -1.97 0.61 -10.24
CA VAL A 78 -2.83 0.10 -9.17
C VAL A 78 -3.74 -0.98 -9.73
N LYS A 79 -3.94 -2.05 -8.97
CA LYS A 79 -4.80 -3.18 -9.34
C LYS A 79 -6.17 -3.03 -8.69
N ILE A 80 -7.22 -3.34 -9.43
CA ILE A 80 -8.60 -3.18 -8.98
C ILE A 80 -9.28 -4.54 -9.00
N TYR A 81 -9.99 -4.80 -7.91
CA TYR A 81 -10.67 -6.04 -7.61
C TYR A 81 -12.10 -5.76 -7.18
N PHE A 82 -12.95 -6.77 -7.33
CA PHE A 82 -14.33 -6.73 -6.87
C PHE A 82 -14.70 -8.02 -6.17
N ARG A 83 -15.44 -7.92 -5.07
CA ARG A 83 -16.05 -9.04 -4.36
C ARG A 83 -17.55 -8.78 -4.24
N ALA A 84 -18.36 -9.57 -4.93
CA ALA A 84 -19.81 -9.51 -4.78
C ALA A 84 -20.22 -9.87 -3.34
N TYR A 85 -21.33 -9.31 -2.85
CA TYR A 85 -21.88 -9.77 -1.56
C TYR A 85 -22.22 -11.26 -1.61
N GLY A 86 -21.84 -12.00 -0.56
CA GLY A 86 -21.91 -13.46 -0.48
C GLY A 86 -20.71 -14.22 -1.10
N ALA A 87 -19.83 -13.54 -1.86
CA ALA A 87 -18.62 -14.18 -2.36
C ALA A 87 -17.51 -14.22 -1.29
N LYS A 88 -16.72 -15.30 -1.28
CA LYS A 88 -15.61 -15.50 -0.32
C LYS A 88 -14.34 -14.74 -0.69
N SER A 89 -14.11 -14.48 -1.98
CA SER A 89 -12.84 -13.93 -2.48
C SER A 89 -13.03 -12.74 -3.42
N TYR A 90 -11.99 -11.91 -3.52
CA TYR A 90 -11.90 -10.81 -4.47
C TYR A 90 -11.46 -11.32 -5.85
N THR A 91 -12.13 -10.88 -6.90
CA THR A 91 -11.76 -11.17 -8.30
C THR A 91 -11.09 -9.95 -8.92
N TYR A 92 -9.97 -10.15 -9.62
CA TYR A 92 -9.31 -9.10 -10.38
C TYR A 92 -10.22 -8.61 -11.52
N LYS A 93 -10.35 -7.28 -11.66
CA LYS A 93 -11.17 -6.65 -12.70
C LYS A 93 -10.36 -5.84 -13.69
N GLY A 94 -9.21 -5.31 -13.28
CA GLY A 94 -8.33 -4.56 -14.16
C GLY A 94 -7.32 -3.72 -13.37
N ALA A 95 -6.61 -2.86 -14.08
CA ALA A 95 -5.64 -1.95 -13.50
C ALA A 95 -5.79 -0.54 -14.08
N ALA A 96 -5.27 0.44 -13.35
CA ALA A 96 -5.13 1.81 -13.82
C ALA A 96 -3.72 2.31 -13.46
N ARG A 97 -3.27 3.39 -14.10
CA ARG A 97 -2.04 4.09 -13.71
C ARG A 97 -2.38 5.47 -13.17
N THR A 98 -1.59 5.93 -12.23
CA THR A 98 -1.69 7.30 -11.72
C THR A 98 -1.21 8.30 -12.78
N ASN A 99 -1.89 9.44 -12.88
CA ASN A 99 -1.50 10.55 -13.75
C ASN A 99 -0.58 11.55 -13.02
N ALA A 100 -0.28 12.68 -13.66
CA ALA A 100 0.57 13.75 -13.09
C ALA A 100 0.09 14.29 -11.73
N LYS A 101 -1.20 14.15 -11.43
CA LYS A 101 -1.81 14.58 -10.16
C LYS A 101 -1.92 13.44 -9.13
N GLY A 102 -1.31 12.27 -9.40
CA GLY A 102 -1.44 11.07 -8.56
C GLY A 102 -2.83 10.41 -8.64
N VAL A 103 -3.71 10.91 -9.52
CA VAL A 103 -5.08 10.41 -9.69
C VAL A 103 -5.05 9.21 -10.63
N TYR A 104 -5.78 8.15 -10.29
CA TYR A 104 -6.05 7.03 -11.18
C TYR A 104 -7.57 6.89 -11.36
N GLY A 105 -8.00 6.31 -12.48
CA GLY A 105 -9.41 6.02 -12.71
C GLY A 105 -9.60 5.04 -13.84
N THR A 106 -10.59 4.16 -13.71
CA THR A 106 -11.04 3.27 -14.79
C THR A 106 -12.50 2.90 -14.60
N ARG A 107 -13.14 2.43 -15.68
CA ARG A 107 -14.57 2.13 -15.71
C ARG A 107 -14.80 0.64 -15.87
N PHE A 108 -15.76 0.12 -15.11
CA PHE A 108 -16.20 -1.26 -15.17
C PHE A 108 -17.70 -1.34 -15.39
N THR A 109 -18.20 -2.50 -15.79
CA THR A 109 -19.65 -2.76 -15.84
C THR A 109 -20.11 -3.28 -14.48
N ALA A 110 -21.10 -2.63 -13.88
CA ALA A 110 -21.66 -3.03 -12.60
C ALA A 110 -22.71 -4.15 -12.80
N ALA A 111 -22.44 -5.34 -12.25
CA ALA A 111 -23.34 -6.49 -12.41
C ALA A 111 -24.07 -6.88 -11.12
N ARG A 112 -23.45 -6.65 -9.96
CA ARG A 112 -23.94 -7.04 -8.62
C ARG A 112 -23.45 -6.04 -7.58
N SER A 113 -24.19 -5.91 -6.48
CA SER A 113 -23.73 -5.20 -5.28
C SER A 113 -22.54 -5.92 -4.64
N GLY A 114 -21.64 -5.17 -4.04
CA GLY A 114 -20.43 -5.73 -3.44
C GLY A 114 -19.39 -4.68 -3.08
N VAL A 115 -18.18 -5.14 -2.82
CA VAL A 115 -17.05 -4.31 -2.38
C VAL A 115 -16.00 -4.25 -3.48
N TRP A 116 -15.68 -3.04 -3.92
CA TRP A 116 -14.50 -2.76 -4.74
C TRP A 116 -13.28 -2.61 -3.86
N LYS A 117 -12.14 -3.08 -4.35
CA LYS A 117 -10.84 -2.94 -3.69
C LYS A 117 -9.81 -2.49 -4.70
N VAL A 118 -9.04 -1.48 -4.34
CA VAL A 118 -7.83 -1.09 -5.07
C VAL A 118 -6.61 -1.47 -4.27
N VAL A 119 -5.54 -1.89 -4.94
CA VAL A 119 -4.26 -2.26 -4.33
C VAL A 119 -3.12 -1.60 -5.09
N TYR A 120 -2.32 -0.85 -4.35
CA TYR A 120 -0.98 -0.47 -4.73
C TYR A 120 0.01 -1.43 -4.07
N ALA A 121 0.82 -2.12 -4.87
CA ALA A 121 1.73 -3.15 -4.37
C ALA A 121 2.94 -2.60 -3.59
N GLY A 122 3.21 -1.29 -3.68
CA GLY A 122 4.45 -0.73 -3.11
C GLY A 122 5.69 -1.18 -3.87
N GLY A 123 6.81 -1.23 -3.17
CA GLY A 123 8.09 -1.71 -3.67
C GLY A 123 9.17 -1.75 -2.58
N PRO A 124 10.46 -1.83 -2.95
CA PRO A 124 11.56 -1.85 -1.98
C PRO A 124 11.63 -0.60 -1.09
N ALA A 125 11.23 0.56 -1.61
CA ALA A 125 11.29 1.85 -0.92
C ALA A 125 9.92 2.46 -0.55
N ARG A 126 8.81 1.80 -0.89
CA ARG A 126 7.44 2.34 -0.71
C ARG A 126 6.53 1.25 -0.15
N ASN A 127 5.73 1.58 0.86
CA ASN A 127 4.80 0.62 1.44
C ASN A 127 3.67 0.27 0.46
N PRO A 128 3.16 -0.97 0.48
CA PRO A 128 1.89 -1.27 -0.17
C PRO A 128 0.75 -0.48 0.49
N ALA A 129 -0.32 -0.23 -0.26
CA ALA A 129 -1.53 0.40 0.24
C ALA A 129 -2.75 -0.21 -0.44
N ALA A 130 -3.88 -0.23 0.27
CA ALA A 130 -5.16 -0.68 -0.27
C ALA A 130 -6.29 0.22 0.23
N ALA A 131 -7.33 0.36 -0.56
CA ALA A 131 -8.58 1.01 -0.17
C ALA A 131 -9.76 0.20 -0.70
N VAL A 132 -10.90 0.29 -0.03
CA VAL A 132 -12.12 -0.40 -0.39
C VAL A 132 -13.28 0.58 -0.43
N ASP A 133 -14.28 0.26 -1.25
CA ASP A 133 -15.52 1.03 -1.34
C ASP A 133 -16.70 0.11 -1.68
N ALA A 134 -17.85 0.34 -1.06
CA ALA A 134 -18.98 -0.59 -1.06
C ALA A 134 -20.15 -0.07 -1.90
N VAL A 135 -20.45 -0.76 -2.99
CA VAL A 135 -21.40 -0.30 -4.01
C VAL A 135 -22.70 -1.08 -3.95
N LYS A 136 -23.83 -0.35 -4.00
CA LYS A 136 -25.15 -0.91 -4.27
C LYS A 136 -25.49 -0.83 -5.76
N VAL A 137 -25.90 -1.97 -6.33
CA VAL A 137 -26.50 -2.05 -7.66
C VAL A 137 -28.01 -2.16 -7.53
N ARG A 138 -28.74 -1.38 -8.34
CA ARG A 138 -30.21 -1.41 -8.45
C ARG A 138 -30.66 -2.00 -9.77
#